data_AF-A0A3M7AYQ9-F1
#
_entry.id   AF-A0A3M7AYQ9-F1
#
_cell.length_a   1.000
_cell.length_b   1.000
_cell.length_c   1.000
_cell.angle_alpha   90.00
_cell.angle_beta   90.00
_cell.angle_gamma   90.00
#
_symmetry.space_group_name_H-M   'P 1'
#
loop_
_entity.id
_entity.type
_entity.pdbx_description
1 polymer ?
#
loop_
_entity_poly.entity_id
_entity_poly.type
_entity_poly.pdbx_seq_one_letter_code
_entity_poly.pdbx_strand_id
1 'polypeptide(L)'
;MSSNTTGASVEQGNGSEQKIHSPRARKPINTAVERTYNEELKHGAPTTPNRTSSGLSTPAPPEDAPPSVKATSAARRELRRKQRMFPTVEYMSRLSYFDPNSDYSNFRGFFVLFWIGLAIMAGTAMLRSLKDTGYLISFRQWPLFTENIRELAASDILMVGSTGLALPMHKVFKNSKGILRWSRGGMVLQSLFQAGWLAFWVSWPFMRDWTWTAQVFLTLHILVLFMKMHSYAFYNGHLSKTLNRLKELDEPIRPTTPMDSAIRYRTSLPDYATHPSNDLETSVHIQHTEEEHDLLPPVLQLREDLAIELTSPMGNVTYPSNLTWSNFADYLLCPTLCYELEYPRMEKRSYLELFYKTLAVFGCIFLMTVTSEEFIIPVLDSSHVELQNSATMVDKALVFAETVSSLLFPFMITFLLVFLVIFEYVLGAFAEITRFGDRKFYSDWW
;
A
#
# COMPACT_ATOMS: atom_id res chain seq x y z
N MET A 1 -23.39 59.87 30.77
CA MET A 1 -23.52 59.20 32.09
C MET A 1 -24.06 57.81 31.82
N SER A 2 -23.20 56.88 31.42
CA SER A 2 -22.41 55.98 32.28
C SER A 2 -23.25 54.87 32.91
N SER A 3 -23.14 53.67 32.38
CA SER A 3 -22.81 52.48 33.18
C SER A 3 -22.40 51.33 32.26
N ASN A 4 -21.19 50.85 32.53
CA ASN A 4 -20.56 49.67 31.96
C ASN A 4 -21.30 48.40 32.37
N THR A 5 -21.27 47.38 31.52
CA THR A 5 -20.92 46.04 31.98
C THR A 5 -20.32 45.21 30.84
N THR A 6 -19.15 44.69 31.16
CA THR A 6 -18.20 43.90 30.39
C THR A 6 -18.72 42.51 30.02
N GLY A 7 -18.69 42.17 28.73
CA GLY A 7 -18.85 40.80 28.23
C GLY A 7 -17.50 40.24 27.80
N ALA A 8 -17.01 39.24 28.53
CA ALA A 8 -15.74 38.57 28.32
C ALA A 8 -15.72 37.78 27.00
N SER A 9 -14.57 37.85 26.34
CA SER A 9 -14.15 37.03 25.20
C SER A 9 -14.08 35.56 25.57
N VAL A 10 -14.85 34.72 24.87
CA VAL A 10 -14.69 33.26 24.85
C VAL A 10 -14.14 32.89 23.47
N GLU A 11 -12.84 32.56 23.43
CA GLU A 11 -12.22 31.85 22.33
C GLU A 11 -12.90 30.47 22.17
N GLN A 12 -13.59 30.25 21.06
CA GLN A 12 -14.03 28.92 20.66
C GLN A 12 -12.86 28.21 19.97
N GLY A 13 -12.30 27.22 20.66
CA GLY A 13 -11.29 26.31 20.13
C GLY A 13 -11.80 25.52 18.93
N ASN A 14 -10.97 25.48 17.89
CA ASN A 14 -11.14 24.63 16.71
C ASN A 14 -10.98 23.16 17.13
N GLY A 15 -12.10 22.47 17.36
CA GLY A 15 -12.16 21.01 17.37
C GLY A 15 -12.28 20.50 15.93
N SER A 16 -11.25 19.82 15.42
CA SER A 16 -11.26 19.12 14.15
C SER A 16 -12.13 17.87 14.24
N GLU A 17 -13.44 18.01 14.01
CA GLU A 17 -14.31 16.86 13.77
C GLU A 17 -13.87 16.14 12.49
N GLN A 18 -13.33 14.93 12.62
CA GLN A 18 -13.12 13.99 11.51
C GLN A 18 -14.48 13.61 10.91
N LYS A 19 -14.90 14.37 9.91
CA LYS A 19 -16.12 14.12 9.14
C LYS A 19 -15.92 12.85 8.32
N ILE A 20 -16.60 11.77 8.68
CA ILE A 20 -16.64 10.55 7.87
C ILE A 20 -17.29 10.91 6.53
N HIS A 21 -16.49 10.96 5.46
CA HIS A 21 -16.92 11.43 4.14
C HIS A 21 -17.58 10.31 3.33
N SER A 22 -18.84 10.50 2.94
CA SER A 22 -19.58 9.62 2.04
C SER A 22 -19.32 9.96 0.56
N PRO A 23 -19.41 8.97 -0.36
CA PRO A 23 -19.22 9.21 -1.79
C PRO A 23 -20.31 10.12 -2.37
N ARG A 24 -19.92 11.10 -3.21
CA ARG A 24 -20.83 12.05 -3.87
C ARG A 24 -20.55 12.07 -5.37
N ALA A 25 -21.58 11.91 -6.19
CA ALA A 25 -21.51 12.07 -7.63
C ALA A 25 -21.17 13.53 -8.01
N ARG A 26 -20.22 13.75 -8.93
CA ARG A 26 -19.99 15.06 -9.56
C ARG A 26 -19.45 14.94 -10.99
N LYS A 27 -19.65 16.03 -11.74
CA LYS A 27 -19.49 16.23 -13.19
C LYS A 27 -18.06 16.02 -13.74
N PRO A 28 -17.92 15.71 -15.04
CA PRO A 28 -16.67 15.21 -15.60
C PRO A 28 -15.80 16.30 -16.28
N ILE A 29 -14.52 15.96 -16.54
CA ILE A 29 -13.46 16.84 -17.07
C ILE A 29 -12.60 16.05 -18.07
N ASN A 30 -12.54 16.49 -19.34
CA ASN A 30 -11.36 16.54 -20.26
C ASN A 30 -11.80 16.73 -21.73
N THR A 31 -11.22 17.71 -22.43
CA THR A 31 -11.55 18.08 -23.83
C THR A 31 -10.54 17.59 -24.87
N ALA A 32 -9.47 16.92 -24.43
CA ALA A 32 -8.37 16.50 -25.29
C ALA A 32 -8.47 15.01 -25.68
N VAL A 33 -9.15 14.18 -24.86
CA VAL A 33 -9.60 12.81 -25.20
C VAL A 33 -10.55 12.92 -26.38
N GLU A 34 -11.44 13.91 -26.36
CA GLU A 34 -12.41 14.15 -27.41
C GLU A 34 -11.73 14.46 -28.76
N ARG A 35 -10.71 15.34 -28.80
CA ARG A 35 -9.97 15.59 -30.04
C ARG A 35 -9.31 14.32 -30.57
N THR A 36 -8.75 13.50 -29.67
CA THR A 36 -8.10 12.25 -30.05
C THR A 36 -9.10 11.15 -30.45
N TYR A 37 -10.26 11.07 -29.82
CA TYR A 37 -11.34 10.16 -30.16
C TYR A 37 -12.03 10.57 -31.47
N ASN A 38 -12.28 11.87 -31.66
CA ASN A 38 -12.80 12.43 -32.91
C ASN A 38 -11.79 12.29 -34.06
N GLU A 39 -10.48 12.39 -33.81
CA GLU A 39 -9.45 12.02 -34.79
C GLU A 39 -9.51 10.53 -35.15
N GLU A 40 -9.68 9.64 -34.17
CA GLU A 40 -9.83 8.19 -34.41
C GLU A 40 -11.15 7.84 -35.14
N LEU A 41 -12.17 8.69 -35.05
CA LEU A 41 -13.43 8.59 -35.82
C LEU A 41 -13.33 9.24 -37.21
N LYS A 42 -12.48 10.26 -37.40
CA LYS A 42 -12.35 11.04 -38.64
C LYS A 42 -11.32 10.47 -39.63
N HIS A 43 -10.31 9.73 -39.18
CA HIS A 43 -9.32 9.13 -40.09
C HIS A 43 -9.88 7.94 -40.87
N GLY A 44 -10.40 8.23 -42.06
CA GLY A 44 -10.65 7.28 -43.15
C GLY A 44 -9.76 7.57 -44.37
N ALA A 45 -8.44 7.63 -44.21
CA ALA A 45 -7.50 7.78 -45.32
C ALA A 45 -6.19 7.01 -45.07
N PRO A 46 -5.63 6.31 -46.09
CA PRO A 46 -4.48 5.43 -45.93
C PRO A 46 -3.22 6.26 -45.64
N THR A 47 -2.64 6.10 -44.46
CA THR A 47 -1.32 6.66 -44.16
C THR A 47 -0.26 5.62 -44.48
N THR A 48 0.48 5.88 -45.56
CA THR A 48 1.75 5.21 -45.88
C THR A 48 2.72 5.25 -44.69
N PRO A 49 3.49 4.19 -44.44
CA PRO A 49 4.33 4.10 -43.26
C PRO A 49 5.59 4.97 -43.43
N ASN A 50 5.56 6.20 -42.94
CA ASN A 50 6.80 6.95 -42.73
C ASN A 50 7.51 6.37 -41.50
N ARG A 51 8.48 5.50 -41.79
CA ARG A 51 9.51 5.01 -40.87
C ARG A 51 10.37 6.19 -40.40
N THR A 52 10.03 6.82 -39.28
CA THR A 52 10.99 7.46 -38.33
C THR A 52 10.23 8.09 -37.16
N SER A 53 9.72 7.29 -36.22
CA SER A 53 9.68 7.67 -34.81
C SER A 53 9.60 6.40 -33.95
N SER A 54 10.76 5.97 -33.48
CA SER A 54 10.88 4.85 -32.56
C SER A 54 10.46 5.30 -31.16
N GLY A 55 9.32 4.75 -30.70
CA GLY A 55 8.99 4.62 -29.28
C GLY A 55 8.17 5.75 -28.68
N LEU A 56 6.85 5.79 -28.93
CA LEU A 56 5.81 6.14 -27.95
C LEU A 56 4.37 6.12 -28.51
N SER A 57 4.15 5.83 -29.79
CA SER A 57 2.80 5.79 -30.38
C SER A 57 2.13 4.43 -30.16
N THR A 58 0.98 4.41 -29.48
CA THR A 58 0.06 3.27 -29.53
C THR A 58 -0.44 3.11 -30.97
N PRO A 59 -0.41 1.90 -31.56
CA PRO A 59 -1.06 1.66 -32.84
C PRO A 59 -2.53 2.06 -32.74
N ALA A 60 -3.03 2.82 -33.71
CA ALA A 60 -4.45 3.15 -33.78
C ALA A 60 -5.26 1.84 -33.89
N PRO A 61 -6.40 1.72 -33.17
CA PRO A 61 -7.25 0.55 -33.27
C PRO A 61 -7.74 0.37 -34.72
N PRO A 62 -7.95 -0.87 -35.19
CA PRO A 62 -8.49 -1.13 -36.53
C PRO A 62 -9.80 -0.38 -36.78
N GLU A 63 -10.09 -0.04 -38.03
CA GLU A 63 -11.26 0.77 -38.41
C GLU A 63 -12.58 0.16 -37.92
N ASP A 64 -12.67 -1.18 -37.93
CA ASP A 64 -13.82 -1.99 -37.49
C ASP A 64 -13.93 -2.18 -35.96
N ALA A 65 -13.04 -1.58 -35.17
CA ALA A 65 -13.06 -1.75 -33.72
C ALA A 65 -14.30 -1.08 -33.08
N PRO A 66 -14.93 -1.70 -32.06
CA PRO A 66 -16.10 -1.13 -31.41
C PRO A 66 -15.75 0.21 -30.72
N PRO A 67 -16.74 1.11 -30.55
CA PRO A 67 -16.53 2.42 -29.95
C PRO A 67 -15.88 2.40 -28.57
N SER A 68 -16.16 1.38 -27.74
CA SER A 68 -15.46 1.16 -26.47
C SER A 68 -13.94 1.00 -26.61
N VAL A 69 -13.47 0.30 -27.65
CA VAL A 69 -12.04 0.07 -27.90
C VAL A 69 -11.38 1.36 -28.36
N LYS A 70 -12.04 2.14 -29.22
CA LYS A 70 -11.59 3.48 -29.64
C LYS A 70 -11.53 4.45 -28.44
N ALA A 71 -12.53 4.43 -27.56
CA ALA A 71 -12.53 5.24 -26.33
C ALA A 71 -11.36 4.89 -25.39
N THR A 72 -11.07 3.59 -25.18
CA THR A 72 -9.90 3.18 -24.36
C THR A 72 -8.56 3.51 -25.01
N SER A 73 -8.47 3.50 -26.35
CA SER A 73 -7.27 3.92 -27.10
C SER A 73 -7.05 5.44 -26.97
N ALA A 74 -8.09 6.23 -27.19
CA ALA A 74 -8.07 7.67 -27.04
C ALA A 74 -7.72 8.09 -25.60
N ALA A 75 -8.33 7.47 -24.59
CA ALA A 75 -7.99 7.71 -23.17
C ALA A 75 -6.52 7.38 -22.87
N ARG A 76 -5.99 6.28 -23.41
CA ARG A 76 -4.56 5.93 -23.28
C ARG A 76 -3.65 6.96 -23.94
N ARG A 77 -4.00 7.42 -25.14
CA ARG A 77 -3.23 8.41 -25.92
C ARG A 77 -3.23 9.78 -25.24
N GLU A 78 -4.35 10.18 -24.67
CA GLU A 78 -4.50 11.38 -23.84
C GLU A 78 -3.58 11.33 -22.60
N LEU A 79 -3.68 10.26 -21.81
CA LEU A 79 -2.95 10.11 -20.54
C LEU A 79 -1.43 10.04 -20.73
N ARG A 80 -0.97 9.51 -21.87
CA ARG A 80 0.47 9.53 -22.22
C ARG A 80 0.97 10.90 -22.69
N ARG A 81 0.10 11.72 -23.27
CA ARG A 81 0.43 13.07 -23.76
C ARG A 81 0.40 14.12 -22.65
N LYS A 82 -0.44 13.91 -21.63
CA LYS A 82 -0.59 14.79 -20.48
C LYS A 82 -0.24 14.03 -19.22
N GLN A 83 0.91 14.34 -18.62
CA GLN A 83 1.17 13.95 -17.24
C GLN A 83 0.27 14.84 -16.36
N ARG A 84 -0.84 14.30 -15.83
CA ARG A 84 -1.67 15.07 -14.89
C ARG A 84 -2.23 14.23 -13.75
N MET A 85 -2.15 14.88 -12.58
CA MET A 85 -2.61 14.46 -11.26
C MET A 85 -4.13 14.34 -11.21
N PHE A 86 -4.62 13.15 -10.85
CA PHE A 86 -6.02 12.89 -10.50
C PHE A 86 -6.12 11.75 -9.48
N PRO A 87 -7.20 11.73 -8.69
CA PRO A 87 -7.19 11.11 -7.38
C PRO A 87 -7.28 9.58 -7.41
N THR A 88 -6.15 8.93 -7.10
CA THR A 88 -5.93 7.52 -6.71
C THR A 88 -5.09 7.53 -5.42
N VAL A 89 -4.65 6.40 -4.86
CA VAL A 89 -3.54 6.50 -3.88
C VAL A 89 -2.34 6.88 -4.72
N GLU A 90 -2.09 8.18 -4.87
CA GLU A 90 -1.07 8.68 -5.77
C GLU A 90 0.29 8.36 -5.16
N TYR A 91 0.77 7.17 -5.49
CA TYR A 91 2.12 6.77 -5.23
C TYR A 91 3.00 7.75 -6.01
N MET A 92 3.77 8.55 -5.28
CA MET A 92 4.76 9.47 -5.84
C MET A 92 6.14 8.95 -5.50
N SER A 93 7.13 9.20 -6.36
CA SER A 93 8.53 8.91 -5.99
C SER A 93 8.95 9.78 -4.82
N ARG A 94 8.91 9.24 -3.61
CA ARG A 94 9.22 9.92 -2.36
C ARG A 94 10.21 9.06 -1.60
N LEU A 95 11.25 9.69 -1.08
CA LEU A 95 12.26 9.02 -0.26
C LEU A 95 11.77 8.90 1.18
N SER A 96 12.28 7.90 1.90
CA SER A 96 12.02 7.80 3.34
C SER A 96 12.67 8.96 4.07
N TYR A 97 12.15 9.33 5.25
CA TYR A 97 12.69 10.40 6.08
C TYR A 97 14.15 10.14 6.48
N PHE A 98 14.52 8.89 6.77
CA PHE A 98 15.89 8.53 7.14
C PHE A 98 16.81 8.25 5.94
N ASP A 99 16.32 8.41 4.71
CA ASP A 99 17.14 8.26 3.50
C ASP A 99 18.22 9.36 3.43
N PRO A 100 19.50 9.04 3.11
CA PRO A 100 20.55 10.03 2.96
C PRO A 100 20.22 11.19 2.00
N ASN A 101 19.39 10.94 0.99
CA ASN A 101 19.01 11.91 -0.03
C ASN A 101 17.66 12.61 0.26
N SER A 102 17.06 12.40 1.44
CA SER A 102 15.82 13.07 1.83
C SER A 102 16.03 14.57 2.10
N ASP A 103 15.04 15.40 1.77
CA ASP A 103 15.03 16.84 2.05
C ASP A 103 14.96 17.15 3.57
N TYR A 104 14.63 16.14 4.39
CA TYR A 104 14.52 16.24 5.84
C TYR A 104 15.86 15.93 6.52
N SER A 105 16.66 16.96 6.81
CA SER A 105 18.00 16.81 7.42
C SER A 105 18.07 17.14 8.93
N ASN A 106 17.05 17.81 9.48
CA ASN A 106 17.13 18.47 10.79
C ASN A 106 17.32 17.55 12.01
N PHE A 107 17.03 16.24 11.93
CA PHE A 107 17.12 15.30 13.07
C PHE A 107 18.13 14.17 12.90
N ARG A 108 19.01 14.23 11.89
CA ARG A 108 20.00 13.17 11.64
C ARG A 108 20.97 12.97 12.82
N GLY A 109 21.28 14.03 13.56
CA GLY A 109 22.15 13.95 14.74
C GLY A 109 21.58 13.03 15.83
N PHE A 110 20.28 13.10 16.11
CA PHE A 110 19.63 12.24 17.09
C PHE A 110 19.59 10.78 16.64
N PHE A 111 19.38 10.55 15.34
CA PHE A 111 19.45 9.21 14.77
C PHE A 111 20.85 8.60 14.90
N VAL A 112 21.90 9.36 14.58
CA VAL A 112 23.29 8.91 14.76
C VAL A 112 23.60 8.65 16.24
N LEU A 113 23.15 9.54 17.14
CA LEU A 113 23.33 9.37 18.58
C LEU A 113 22.64 8.10 19.11
N PHE A 114 21.43 7.81 18.62
CA PHE A 114 20.70 6.58 18.94
C PHE A 114 21.53 5.34 18.56
N TRP A 115 22.11 5.30 17.35
CA TRP A 115 22.96 4.19 16.93
C TRP A 115 24.26 4.07 17.73
N ILE A 116 24.89 5.19 18.08
CA ILE A 116 26.07 5.19 18.96
C ILE A 116 25.70 4.61 20.33
N GLY A 117 24.56 5.04 20.90
CA GLY A 117 24.06 4.52 22.17
C GLY A 117 23.79 3.01 22.13
N LEU A 118 23.14 2.52 21.07
CA LEU A 118 22.91 1.09 20.87
C LEU A 118 24.20 0.29 20.69
N ALA A 119 25.18 0.83 19.97
CA ALA A 119 26.48 0.18 19.79
C ALA A 119 27.23 0.05 21.11
N ILE A 120 27.21 1.10 21.95
CA ILE A 120 27.79 1.06 23.30
C ILE A 120 27.04 0.06 24.18
N MET A 121 25.70 0.07 24.15
CA MET A 121 24.86 -0.87 24.90
C MET A 121 25.17 -2.33 24.51
N ALA A 122 25.22 -2.63 23.22
CA ALA A 122 25.55 -3.97 22.74
C ALA A 122 26.98 -4.38 23.08
N GLY A 123 27.95 -3.47 22.92
CA GLY A 123 29.34 -3.72 23.29
C GLY A 123 29.50 -4.00 24.78
N THR A 124 28.84 -3.23 25.64
CA THR A 124 28.86 -3.46 27.09
C THR A 124 28.19 -4.77 27.49
N ALA A 125 27.06 -5.13 26.86
CA ALA A 125 26.40 -6.43 27.07
C ALA A 125 27.30 -7.60 26.67
N MET A 126 27.97 -7.52 25.50
CA MET A 126 28.91 -8.55 25.06
C MET A 126 30.10 -8.72 26.01
N LEU A 127 30.64 -7.61 26.54
CA LEU A 127 31.72 -7.66 27.52
C LEU A 127 31.29 -8.29 28.85
N ARG A 128 30.06 -8.03 29.31
CA ARG A 128 29.49 -8.70 30.50
C ARG A 128 29.27 -10.19 30.25
N SER A 129 28.65 -10.55 29.13
CA SER A 129 28.47 -11.95 28.73
C SER A 129 29.80 -12.70 28.69
N LEU A 130 30.85 -12.09 28.14
CA LEU A 130 32.18 -12.68 28.08
C LEU A 130 32.77 -12.93 29.48
N LYS A 131 32.56 -11.98 30.40
CA LYS A 131 33.03 -12.10 31.78
C LYS A 131 32.30 -13.21 32.54
N ASP A 132 30.99 -13.31 32.38
CA ASP A 132 30.14 -14.18 33.20
C ASP A 132 30.05 -15.61 32.66
N THR A 133 30.00 -15.79 31.34
CA THR A 133 29.84 -17.10 30.69
C THR A 133 31.10 -17.61 29.98
N GLY A 134 32.11 -16.76 29.78
CA GLY A 134 33.29 -17.07 28.96
C GLY A 134 33.04 -16.99 27.45
N TYR A 135 31.79 -16.77 27.01
CA TYR A 135 31.42 -16.61 25.60
C TYR A 135 30.96 -15.17 25.33
N LEU A 136 31.37 -14.62 24.18
CA LEU A 136 30.97 -13.28 23.77
C LEU A 136 29.45 -13.11 23.66
N ILE A 137 28.76 -14.19 23.27
CA ILE A 137 27.31 -14.19 23.07
C ILE A 137 26.77 -15.55 23.46
N SER A 138 25.83 -15.59 24.41
CA SER A 138 25.03 -16.78 24.73
C SER A 138 23.57 -16.51 24.38
N PHE A 139 23.01 -17.30 23.46
CA PHE A 139 21.63 -17.15 23.01
C PHE A 139 20.79 -18.29 23.58
N ARG A 140 20.08 -18.05 24.69
CA ARG A 140 19.19 -19.02 25.32
C ARG A 140 17.98 -19.32 24.42
N GLN A 141 17.53 -18.32 23.64
CA GLN A 141 16.34 -18.43 22.79
C GLN A 141 16.59 -19.10 21.43
N TRP A 142 17.84 -19.40 21.05
CA TRP A 142 18.17 -19.94 19.72
C TRP A 142 17.39 -21.22 19.31
N PRO A 143 17.16 -22.20 20.21
CA PRO A 143 16.37 -23.38 19.86
C PRO A 143 14.94 -23.04 19.44
N LEU A 144 14.32 -22.04 20.08
CA LEU A 144 12.94 -21.61 19.79
C LEU A 144 12.79 -21.03 18.37
N PHE A 145 13.86 -20.45 17.81
CA PHE A 145 13.85 -19.90 16.45
C PHE A 145 14.09 -20.95 15.37
N THR A 146 14.75 -22.06 15.69
CA THR A 146 15.23 -23.03 14.69
C THR A 146 14.39 -24.29 14.57
N GLU A 147 13.57 -24.60 15.59
CA GLU A 147 12.81 -25.86 15.68
C GLU A 147 11.91 -26.15 14.47
N ASN A 148 11.09 -25.18 14.03
CA ASN A 148 10.05 -25.38 13.01
C ASN A 148 10.36 -24.76 11.64
N ILE A 149 11.60 -24.34 11.39
CA ILE A 149 11.92 -23.44 10.28
C ILE A 149 11.60 -24.02 8.89
N ARG A 150 11.78 -25.32 8.70
CA ARG A 150 11.52 -25.99 7.41
C ARG A 150 10.03 -26.09 7.11
N GLU A 151 9.25 -26.49 8.11
CA GLU A 151 7.79 -26.59 7.98
C GLU A 151 7.16 -25.20 7.80
N LEU A 152 7.68 -24.21 8.52
CA LEU A 152 7.28 -22.81 8.40
C LEU A 152 7.53 -22.30 6.98
N ALA A 153 8.75 -22.48 6.46
CA ALA A 153 9.10 -22.03 5.12
C ALA A 153 8.26 -22.71 4.03
N ALA A 154 8.03 -24.03 4.15
CA ALA A 154 7.17 -24.75 3.21
C ALA A 154 5.71 -24.26 3.27
N SER A 155 5.17 -24.05 4.48
CA SER A 155 3.81 -23.55 4.67
C SER A 155 3.66 -22.12 4.16
N ASP A 156 4.67 -21.27 4.35
CA ASP A 156 4.67 -19.90 3.84
C ASP A 156 4.65 -19.87 2.31
N ILE A 157 5.48 -20.67 1.65
CA ILE A 157 5.48 -20.78 0.18
C ILE A 157 4.12 -21.26 -0.34
N LEU A 158 3.52 -22.26 0.32
CA LEU A 158 2.19 -22.77 -0.04
C LEU A 158 1.10 -21.72 0.18
N MET A 159 1.18 -20.97 1.28
CA MET A 159 0.26 -19.88 1.58
C MET A 159 0.36 -18.76 0.54
N VAL A 160 1.56 -18.27 0.25
CA VAL A 160 1.84 -17.29 -0.79
C VAL A 160 1.34 -17.80 -2.14
N GLY A 161 1.66 -19.04 -2.52
CA GLY A 161 1.21 -19.66 -3.77
C GLY A 161 -0.32 -19.78 -3.87
N SER A 162 -0.99 -20.10 -2.78
CA SER A 162 -2.46 -20.25 -2.75
C SER A 162 -3.21 -18.93 -2.99
N THR A 163 -2.61 -17.77 -2.65
CA THR A 163 -3.19 -16.45 -3.01
C THR A 163 -3.27 -16.26 -4.53
N GLY A 164 -2.41 -16.94 -5.30
CA GLY A 164 -2.42 -16.94 -6.75
C GLY A 164 -3.72 -17.45 -7.37
N LEU A 165 -4.53 -18.20 -6.63
CA LEU A 165 -5.86 -18.66 -7.08
C LEU A 165 -6.85 -17.50 -7.32
N ALA A 166 -6.60 -16.31 -6.75
CA ALA A 166 -7.40 -15.12 -7.02
C ALA A 166 -7.37 -14.72 -8.51
N LEU A 167 -6.23 -14.88 -9.19
CA LEU A 167 -6.09 -14.51 -10.59
C LEU A 167 -6.97 -15.33 -11.56
N PRO A 168 -6.95 -16.68 -11.56
CA PRO A 168 -7.85 -17.46 -12.41
C PRO A 168 -9.32 -17.23 -12.06
N MET A 169 -9.67 -17.04 -10.77
CA MET A 169 -11.03 -16.67 -10.37
C MET A 169 -11.48 -15.36 -11.05
N HIS A 170 -10.63 -14.33 -11.06
CA HIS A 170 -10.93 -13.07 -11.74
C HIS A 170 -11.06 -13.20 -13.26
N LYS A 171 -10.26 -14.06 -13.90
CA LYS A 171 -10.41 -14.36 -15.33
C LYS A 171 -11.78 -15.01 -15.63
N VAL A 172 -12.25 -15.88 -14.75
CA VAL A 172 -13.60 -16.48 -14.85
C VAL A 172 -14.69 -15.43 -14.66
N PHE A 173 -14.56 -14.56 -13.66
CA PHE A 173 -15.53 -13.46 -13.42
C PHE A 173 -15.64 -12.49 -14.59
N LYS A 174 -14.51 -12.17 -15.23
CA LYS A 174 -14.47 -11.31 -16.42
C LYS A 174 -15.16 -11.95 -17.62
N ASN A 175 -14.93 -13.25 -17.86
CA ASN A 175 -15.43 -13.93 -19.05
C ASN A 175 -16.89 -14.41 -18.92
N SER A 176 -17.40 -14.53 -17.69
CA SER A 176 -18.77 -14.98 -17.46
C SER A 176 -19.82 -13.90 -17.75
N LYS A 177 -20.84 -14.26 -18.52
CA LYS A 177 -22.03 -13.42 -18.76
C LYS A 177 -23.19 -13.71 -17.77
N GLY A 178 -23.02 -14.69 -16.88
CA GLY A 178 -24.08 -15.24 -16.03
C GLY A 178 -24.01 -14.83 -14.55
N ILE A 179 -24.35 -15.77 -13.65
CA ILE A 179 -24.39 -15.58 -12.19
C ILE A 179 -23.00 -15.27 -11.61
N LEU A 180 -21.93 -15.77 -12.26
CA LEU A 180 -20.54 -15.54 -11.86
C LEU A 180 -20.02 -14.13 -12.20
N ARG A 181 -20.86 -13.23 -12.75
CA ARG A 181 -20.50 -11.81 -12.91
C ARG A 181 -20.24 -11.19 -11.54
N TRP A 182 -19.23 -10.33 -11.45
CA TRP A 182 -18.83 -9.67 -10.19
C TRP A 182 -20.01 -9.03 -9.44
N SER A 183 -20.92 -8.38 -10.17
CA SER A 183 -22.08 -7.68 -9.59
C SER A 183 -23.23 -8.57 -9.10
N ARG A 184 -23.23 -9.87 -9.41
CA ARG A 184 -24.30 -10.80 -9.00
C ARG A 184 -23.82 -11.81 -7.97
N GLY A 185 -22.78 -12.57 -8.30
CA GLY A 185 -22.28 -13.67 -7.45
C GLY A 185 -20.77 -13.70 -7.27
N GLY A 186 -19.99 -13.05 -8.14
CA GLY A 186 -18.53 -13.07 -8.06
C GLY A 186 -17.97 -12.52 -6.74
N MET A 187 -18.55 -11.43 -6.22
CA MET A 187 -18.15 -10.88 -4.92
C MET A 187 -18.39 -11.85 -3.77
N VAL A 188 -19.57 -12.50 -3.73
CA VAL A 188 -19.90 -13.47 -2.67
C VAL A 188 -18.98 -14.68 -2.74
N LEU A 189 -18.74 -15.22 -3.94
CA LEU A 189 -17.83 -16.35 -4.12
C LEU A 189 -16.40 -16.00 -3.69
N GLN A 190 -15.93 -14.80 -4.03
CA GLN A 190 -14.61 -14.31 -3.62
C GLN A 190 -14.51 -14.16 -2.09
N SER A 191 -15.54 -13.59 -1.43
CA SER A 191 -15.56 -13.45 0.02
C SER A 191 -15.59 -14.80 0.74
N LEU A 192 -16.35 -15.77 0.23
CA LEU A 192 -16.38 -17.14 0.77
C LEU A 192 -15.02 -17.83 0.62
N PHE A 193 -14.36 -17.67 -0.53
CA PHE A 193 -13.00 -18.16 -0.74
C PHE A 193 -12.01 -17.52 0.24
N GLN A 194 -12.05 -16.19 0.41
CA GLN A 194 -11.18 -15.48 1.35
C GLN A 194 -11.42 -15.89 2.80
N ALA A 195 -12.68 -16.09 3.21
CA ALA A 195 -13.03 -16.56 4.54
C ALA A 195 -12.53 -18.00 4.79
N GLY A 196 -12.73 -18.91 3.83
CA GLY A 196 -12.23 -20.28 3.92
C GLY A 196 -10.70 -20.34 3.93
N TRP A 197 -10.04 -19.53 3.10
CA TRP A 197 -8.59 -19.38 3.05
C TRP A 197 -8.03 -18.90 4.39
N LEU A 198 -8.62 -17.85 4.98
CA LEU A 198 -8.21 -17.31 6.25
C LEU A 198 -8.40 -18.33 7.38
N ALA A 199 -9.57 -18.99 7.44
CA ALA A 199 -9.85 -20.01 8.46
C ALA A 199 -8.85 -21.17 8.39
N PHE A 200 -8.54 -21.65 7.18
CA PHE A 200 -7.57 -22.72 6.98
C PHE A 200 -6.18 -22.34 7.51
N TRP A 201 -5.63 -21.20 7.08
CA TRP A 201 -4.28 -20.81 7.45
C TRP A 201 -4.14 -20.35 8.91
N VAL A 202 -5.20 -19.80 9.50
CA VAL A 202 -5.23 -19.47 10.94
C VAL A 202 -5.25 -20.74 11.79
N SER A 203 -5.98 -21.78 11.38
CA SER A 203 -6.01 -23.06 12.12
C SER A 203 -4.72 -23.89 11.96
N TRP A 204 -3.95 -23.67 10.89
CA TRP A 204 -2.77 -24.48 10.56
C TRP A 204 -1.70 -24.56 11.66
N PRO A 205 -1.25 -23.45 12.30
CA PRO A 205 -0.23 -23.54 13.35
C PRO A 205 -0.70 -24.28 14.60
N PHE A 206 -1.99 -24.21 14.93
CA PHE A 206 -2.58 -24.91 16.07
C PHE A 206 -2.66 -26.41 15.84
N MET A 207 -2.81 -26.86 14.60
CA MET A 207 -2.80 -28.29 14.26
C MET A 207 -1.40 -28.92 14.28
N ARG A 208 -0.36 -28.09 14.26
CA ARG A 208 1.05 -28.52 14.15
C ARG A 208 1.86 -28.23 15.42
N ASP A 209 1.22 -27.76 16.49
CA ASP A 209 1.85 -27.41 17.77
C ASP A 209 3.12 -26.55 17.62
N TRP A 210 3.07 -25.57 16.71
CA TRP A 210 4.24 -24.74 16.40
C TRP A 210 4.66 -23.85 17.57
N THR A 211 5.95 -23.57 17.65
CA THR A 211 6.54 -22.58 18.56
C THR A 211 5.90 -21.19 18.36
N TRP A 212 5.79 -20.43 19.45
CA TRP A 212 5.17 -19.11 19.44
C TRP A 212 5.83 -18.14 18.43
N THR A 213 7.15 -18.25 18.23
CA THR A 213 7.91 -17.43 17.26
C THR A 213 7.44 -17.69 15.82
N ALA A 214 7.28 -18.96 15.44
CA ALA A 214 6.78 -19.36 14.13
C ALA A 214 5.31 -18.95 13.93
N GLN A 215 4.50 -19.04 14.99
CA GLN A 215 3.10 -18.61 14.96
C GLN A 215 2.98 -17.10 14.69
N VAL A 216 3.77 -16.26 15.37
CA VAL A 216 3.77 -14.81 15.17
C VAL A 216 4.18 -14.46 13.74
N PHE A 217 5.24 -15.08 13.22
CA PHE A 217 5.68 -14.86 11.84
C PHE A 217 4.60 -15.22 10.83
N LEU A 218 4.01 -16.42 10.94
CA LEU A 218 2.97 -16.85 10.00
C LEU A 218 1.74 -15.94 10.10
N THR A 219 1.33 -15.56 11.32
CA THR A 219 0.16 -14.68 11.54
C THR A 219 0.35 -13.32 10.86
N LEU A 220 1.53 -12.71 10.97
CA LEU A 220 1.84 -11.45 10.29
C LEU A 220 1.73 -11.60 8.76
N HIS A 221 2.27 -12.67 8.20
CA HIS A 221 2.17 -12.95 6.77
C HIS A 221 0.73 -13.24 6.32
N ILE A 222 -0.06 -13.98 7.10
CA ILE A 222 -1.49 -14.23 6.84
C ILE A 222 -2.23 -12.90 6.70
N LEU A 223 -2.03 -11.97 7.64
CA LEU A 223 -2.70 -10.67 7.62
C LEU A 223 -2.34 -9.86 6.38
N VAL A 224 -1.04 -9.74 6.05
CA VAL A 224 -0.57 -9.00 4.88
C VAL A 224 -1.12 -9.62 3.59
N LEU A 225 -1.01 -10.93 3.43
CA LEU A 225 -1.49 -11.64 2.24
C LEU A 225 -3.01 -11.59 2.09
N PHE A 226 -3.74 -11.66 3.20
CA PHE A 226 -5.19 -11.49 3.20
C PHE A 226 -5.59 -10.09 2.73
N MET A 227 -4.97 -9.04 3.29
CA MET A 227 -5.22 -7.65 2.88
C MET A 227 -4.90 -7.45 1.39
N LYS A 228 -3.77 -8.00 0.93
CA LYS A 228 -3.38 -7.94 -0.49
C LYS A 228 -4.36 -8.67 -1.40
N MET A 229 -4.74 -9.88 -1.03
CA MET A 229 -5.71 -10.69 -1.79
C MET A 229 -7.08 -9.98 -1.84
N HIS A 230 -7.50 -9.34 -0.75
CA HIS A 230 -8.72 -8.55 -0.69
C HIS A 230 -8.65 -7.33 -1.61
N SER A 231 -7.58 -6.54 -1.51
CA SER A 231 -7.40 -5.35 -2.34
C SER A 231 -7.35 -5.68 -3.82
N TYR A 232 -6.54 -6.66 -4.22
CA TYR A 232 -6.46 -7.12 -5.61
C TYR A 232 -7.82 -7.57 -6.16
N ALA A 233 -8.55 -8.36 -5.37
CA ALA A 233 -9.80 -8.92 -5.83
C ALA A 233 -10.90 -7.87 -5.96
N PHE A 234 -11.04 -6.99 -4.96
CA PHE A 234 -12.05 -5.95 -4.98
C PHE A 234 -11.81 -4.95 -6.11
N TYR A 235 -10.56 -4.51 -6.30
CA TYR A 235 -10.20 -3.56 -7.35
C TYR A 235 -10.38 -4.13 -8.77
N ASN A 236 -9.92 -5.35 -9.04
CA ASN A 236 -10.15 -6.00 -10.34
C ASN A 236 -11.63 -6.33 -10.57
N GLY A 237 -12.38 -6.61 -9.51
CA GLY A 237 -13.82 -6.78 -9.54
C GLY A 237 -14.55 -5.50 -9.96
N HIS A 238 -14.14 -4.37 -9.39
CA HIS A 238 -14.61 -3.03 -9.78
C HIS A 238 -14.30 -2.74 -11.25
N LEU A 239 -13.05 -2.90 -11.69
CA LEU A 239 -12.65 -2.72 -13.09
C LEU A 239 -13.43 -3.65 -14.05
N SER A 240 -13.73 -4.88 -13.63
CA SER A 240 -14.59 -5.78 -14.41
C SER A 240 -16.02 -5.27 -14.54
N LYS A 241 -16.57 -4.59 -13.52
CA LYS A 241 -17.89 -3.97 -13.58
C LYS A 241 -17.88 -2.77 -14.52
N THR A 242 -16.88 -1.90 -14.42
CA THR A 242 -16.69 -0.74 -15.30
C THR A 242 -16.52 -1.16 -16.76
N LEU A 243 -15.70 -2.17 -17.05
CA LEU A 243 -15.51 -2.68 -18.42
C LEU A 243 -16.82 -3.23 -19.00
N ASN A 244 -17.62 -3.93 -18.21
CA ASN A 244 -18.90 -4.43 -18.69
C ASN A 244 -19.90 -3.29 -18.94
N ARG A 245 -19.92 -2.25 -18.10
CA ARG A 245 -20.71 -1.03 -18.38
C ARG A 245 -20.27 -0.34 -19.66
N LEU A 246 -18.96 -0.24 -19.91
CA LEU A 246 -18.43 0.35 -21.13
C LEU A 246 -18.85 -0.44 -22.38
N LYS A 247 -18.86 -1.78 -22.30
CA LYS A 247 -19.35 -2.64 -23.40
C LYS A 247 -20.85 -2.56 -23.59
N GLU A 248 -21.63 -2.43 -22.52
CA GLU A 248 -23.09 -2.25 -22.60
C GLU A 248 -23.46 -0.95 -23.34
N LEU A 249 -22.59 0.07 -23.30
CA LEU A 249 -22.76 1.31 -24.07
C LEU A 249 -22.54 1.13 -25.58
N ASP A 250 -21.92 0.05 -26.06
CA ASP A 250 -21.77 -0.23 -27.50
C ASP A 250 -23.05 -0.79 -28.13
N GLU A 251 -23.92 -1.40 -27.32
CA GLU A 251 -25.23 -1.89 -27.75
C GLU A 251 -26.25 -0.74 -27.88
N PRO A 252 -27.30 -0.88 -28.72
CA PRO A 252 -28.33 0.14 -28.83
C PRO A 252 -28.99 0.40 -27.46
N ILE A 253 -29.13 1.68 -27.11
CA ILE A 253 -29.58 2.12 -25.79
C ILE A 253 -30.96 1.55 -25.49
N ARG A 254 -31.01 0.61 -24.54
CA ARG A 254 -32.26 0.05 -23.98
C ARG A 254 -32.60 0.78 -22.68
N PRO A 255 -33.88 0.80 -22.24
CA PRO A 255 -34.28 1.36 -20.94
C PRO A 255 -33.61 0.67 -19.73
N THR A 256 -33.00 -0.50 -19.93
CA THR A 256 -32.22 -1.24 -18.92
C THR A 256 -30.73 -0.86 -18.89
N THR A 257 -30.28 0.07 -19.74
CA THR A 257 -28.86 0.46 -19.83
C THR A 257 -28.52 1.37 -18.65
N PRO A 258 -27.59 1.00 -17.77
CA PRO A 258 -27.25 1.81 -16.61
C PRO A 258 -26.49 3.07 -17.04
N MET A 259 -27.17 4.20 -17.09
CA MET A 259 -26.62 5.54 -17.36
C MET A 259 -26.13 6.26 -16.09
N ASP A 260 -25.92 5.52 -14.99
CA ASP A 260 -25.34 6.09 -13.78
C ASP A 260 -23.94 6.65 -14.07
N SER A 261 -23.63 7.81 -13.48
CA SER A 261 -22.30 8.39 -13.55
C SER A 261 -21.22 7.42 -13.04
N ALA A 262 -20.01 7.53 -13.61
CA ALA A 262 -18.86 6.79 -13.14
C ALA A 262 -18.57 7.16 -11.67
N ILE A 263 -18.41 6.15 -10.81
CA ILE A 263 -18.16 6.34 -9.38
C ILE A 263 -16.65 6.56 -9.20
N ARG A 264 -16.21 7.81 -8.96
CA ARG A 264 -14.83 8.09 -8.54
C ARG A 264 -14.68 7.98 -7.02
N TYR A 265 -13.67 7.24 -6.58
CA TYR A 265 -13.21 7.29 -5.19
C TYR A 265 -12.37 8.55 -4.98
N ARG A 266 -12.70 9.37 -3.96
CA ARG A 266 -12.02 10.64 -3.68
C ARG A 266 -10.71 10.36 -2.93
N THR A 267 -9.60 10.98 -3.37
CA THR A 267 -8.28 10.83 -2.74
C THR A 267 -8.22 11.41 -1.34
N SER A 268 -7.49 10.70 -0.49
CA SER A 268 -6.98 11.15 0.79
C SER A 268 -5.74 12.03 0.58
N LEU A 269 -5.93 13.29 0.20
CA LEU A 269 -4.95 14.34 0.44
C LEU A 269 -5.63 15.40 1.32
N PRO A 270 -5.06 15.74 2.49
CA PRO A 270 -5.31 17.00 3.15
C PRO A 270 -4.89 18.14 2.23
N ASP A 271 -5.58 19.29 2.31
CA ASP A 271 -5.26 20.54 1.62
C ASP A 271 -3.76 20.91 1.69
N TYR A 272 -2.95 20.41 0.75
CA TYR A 272 -1.59 20.92 0.52
C TYR A 272 -1.60 22.13 -0.45
N ALA A 273 -2.76 22.79 -0.56
CA ALA A 273 -2.93 24.07 -1.26
C ALA A 273 -2.37 25.27 -0.47
N THR A 274 -1.49 25.05 0.51
CA THR A 274 -0.87 26.11 1.32
C THR A 274 0.62 26.34 1.03
N HIS A 275 1.20 25.65 0.04
CA HIS A 275 2.43 26.12 -0.59
C HIS A 275 2.10 26.74 -1.95
N PRO A 276 2.19 28.08 -2.10
CA PRO A 276 2.07 28.72 -3.40
C PRO A 276 3.36 28.44 -4.19
N SER A 277 3.47 27.26 -4.76
CA SER A 277 4.31 27.07 -5.94
C SER A 277 3.59 27.71 -7.12
N ASN A 278 4.32 28.54 -7.86
CA ASN A 278 3.90 29.50 -8.90
C ASN A 278 3.16 28.93 -10.14
N ASP A 279 2.46 27.81 -10.03
CA ASP A 279 1.80 27.18 -11.18
C ASP A 279 0.39 27.73 -11.39
N LEU A 280 0.33 29.03 -11.70
CA LEU A 280 -0.88 29.74 -12.14
C LEU A 280 -1.50 29.09 -13.41
N GLU A 281 -0.72 28.32 -14.18
CA GLU A 281 -1.20 27.55 -15.32
C GLU A 281 -2.10 26.37 -14.91
N THR A 282 -1.87 25.75 -13.75
CA THR A 282 -2.63 24.56 -13.35
C THR A 282 -4.06 24.90 -12.92
N SER A 283 -4.26 25.99 -12.19
CA SER A 283 -5.58 26.46 -11.75
C SER A 283 -6.43 27.01 -12.89
N VAL A 284 -5.83 27.76 -13.82
CA VAL A 284 -6.51 28.32 -15.00
C VAL A 284 -6.92 27.21 -15.98
N HIS A 285 -6.11 26.15 -16.14
CA HIS A 285 -6.47 25.03 -17.03
C HIS A 285 -7.62 24.17 -16.50
N ILE A 286 -7.82 24.08 -15.17
CA ILE A 286 -8.95 23.34 -14.58
C ILE A 286 -10.26 24.06 -14.91
N GLN A 287 -10.28 25.38 -14.78
CA GLN A 287 -11.47 26.20 -14.98
C GLN A 287 -11.93 26.24 -16.45
N HIS A 288 -10.99 26.32 -17.41
CA HIS A 288 -11.32 26.25 -18.84
C HIS A 288 -11.77 24.87 -19.33
N THR A 289 -11.39 23.78 -18.65
CA THR A 289 -11.74 22.40 -19.08
C THR A 289 -13.13 21.98 -18.58
N GLU A 290 -13.65 22.61 -17.52
CA GLU A 290 -14.99 22.37 -16.99
C GLU A 290 -16.10 22.97 -17.88
N GLU A 291 -15.84 24.11 -18.54
CA GLU A 291 -16.85 24.82 -19.35
C GLU A 291 -17.11 24.17 -20.72
N GLU A 292 -16.09 23.57 -21.36
CA GLU A 292 -16.22 22.89 -22.66
C GLU A 292 -16.79 21.46 -22.55
N HIS A 293 -16.58 20.77 -21.42
CA HIS A 293 -17.03 19.39 -21.22
C HIS A 293 -18.57 19.30 -21.03
N ASP A 294 -19.20 20.30 -20.42
CA ASP A 294 -20.66 20.39 -20.24
C ASP A 294 -21.44 20.51 -21.58
N LEU A 295 -20.75 20.67 -22.73
CA LEU A 295 -21.34 20.78 -24.08
C LEU A 295 -21.54 19.42 -24.78
N LEU A 296 -21.05 18.31 -24.20
CA LEU A 296 -21.06 17.00 -24.83
C LEU A 296 -22.38 16.22 -24.62
N PRO A 297 -22.75 15.31 -25.55
CA PRO A 297 -23.80 14.34 -25.32
C PRO A 297 -23.49 13.46 -24.09
N PRO A 298 -24.43 13.26 -23.15
CA PRO A 298 -24.19 12.54 -21.88
C PRO A 298 -23.60 11.13 -22.05
N VAL A 299 -23.92 10.45 -23.15
CA VAL A 299 -23.43 9.10 -23.46
C VAL A 299 -21.94 9.09 -23.81
N LEU A 300 -21.44 10.12 -24.49
CA LEU A 300 -20.03 10.23 -24.85
C LEU A 300 -19.17 10.57 -23.63
N GLN A 301 -19.65 11.50 -22.79
CA GLN A 301 -19.01 11.81 -21.50
C GLN A 301 -18.85 10.55 -20.64
N LEU A 302 -19.92 9.75 -20.53
CA LEU A 302 -19.91 8.51 -19.77
C LEU A 302 -18.89 7.50 -20.34
N ARG A 303 -18.82 7.36 -21.67
CA ARG A 303 -17.82 6.45 -22.30
C ARG A 303 -16.39 6.86 -22.00
N GLU A 304 -16.09 8.15 -22.05
CA GLU A 304 -14.76 8.66 -21.75
C GLU A 304 -14.38 8.45 -20.28
N ASP A 305 -15.29 8.78 -19.35
CA ASP A 305 -15.08 8.57 -17.92
C ASP A 305 -14.78 7.11 -17.58
N LEU A 306 -15.56 6.18 -18.15
CA LEU A 306 -15.36 4.74 -17.96
C LEU A 306 -14.05 4.26 -18.60
N ALA A 307 -13.69 4.80 -19.77
CA ALA A 307 -12.43 4.47 -20.43
C ALA A 307 -11.22 4.93 -19.61
N ILE A 308 -11.28 6.13 -19.04
CA ILE A 308 -10.24 6.69 -18.16
C ILE A 308 -10.07 5.83 -16.91
N GLU A 309 -11.16 5.39 -16.28
CA GLU A 309 -11.10 4.53 -15.08
C GLU A 309 -10.47 3.15 -15.36
N LEU A 310 -10.62 2.63 -16.58
CA LEU A 310 -10.04 1.33 -16.97
C LEU A 310 -8.55 1.42 -17.33
N THR A 311 -8.04 2.63 -17.58
CA THR A 311 -6.65 2.90 -17.90
C THR A 311 -5.85 3.28 -16.65
N SER A 312 -4.60 2.81 -16.55
CA SER A 312 -3.72 3.21 -15.46
C SER A 312 -3.44 4.73 -15.49
N PRO A 313 -3.10 5.36 -14.34
CA PRO A 313 -2.78 6.79 -14.28
C PRO A 313 -1.67 7.20 -15.27
N MET A 314 -0.68 6.34 -15.48
CA MET A 314 0.43 6.57 -16.43
C MET A 314 0.11 6.13 -17.87
N GLY A 315 -1.07 5.57 -18.12
CA GLY A 315 -1.52 5.17 -19.46
C GLY A 315 -0.77 3.98 -20.08
N ASN A 316 0.01 3.20 -19.32
CA ASN A 316 0.73 2.06 -19.89
C ASN A 316 -0.11 0.79 -19.91
N VAL A 317 -0.93 0.58 -18.89
CA VAL A 317 -1.72 -0.64 -18.69
C VAL A 317 -3.21 -0.30 -18.72
N THR A 318 -4.01 -1.18 -19.31
CA THR A 318 -5.48 -1.03 -19.34
C THR A 318 -6.13 -2.34 -18.97
N TYR A 319 -7.14 -2.33 -18.10
CA TYR A 319 -7.91 -3.54 -17.83
C TYR A 319 -8.56 -4.02 -19.13
N PRO A 320 -8.42 -5.30 -19.53
CA PRO A 320 -8.04 -6.47 -18.72
C PRO A 320 -6.61 -6.99 -18.95
N SER A 321 -5.73 -6.22 -19.59
CA SER A 321 -4.35 -6.63 -19.90
C SER A 321 -3.47 -6.83 -18.66
N ASN A 322 -3.91 -6.32 -17.50
CA ASN A 322 -3.23 -6.45 -16.21
C ASN A 322 -3.38 -7.85 -15.57
N LEU A 323 -4.29 -8.71 -16.06
CA LEU A 323 -4.56 -10.05 -15.49
C LEU A 323 -3.48 -11.08 -15.91
N THR A 324 -2.22 -10.79 -15.61
CA THR A 324 -1.06 -11.64 -15.87
C THR A 324 -0.41 -12.10 -14.57
N TRP A 325 0.22 -13.28 -14.61
CA TRP A 325 0.95 -13.81 -13.44
C TRP A 325 2.12 -12.90 -13.05
N SER A 326 2.77 -12.26 -14.03
CA SER A 326 3.87 -11.32 -13.79
C SER A 326 3.40 -10.11 -12.97
N ASN A 327 2.27 -9.51 -13.32
CA ASN A 327 1.74 -8.35 -12.60
C ASN A 327 1.28 -8.73 -11.17
N PHE A 328 0.66 -9.91 -11.03
CA PHE A 328 0.27 -10.41 -9.71
C PHE A 328 1.46 -10.69 -8.80
N ALA A 329 2.51 -11.34 -9.32
CA ALA A 329 3.74 -11.60 -8.58
C ALA A 329 4.49 -10.31 -8.21
N ASP A 330 4.51 -9.34 -9.12
CA ASP A 330 5.10 -8.01 -8.86
C ASP A 330 4.36 -7.29 -7.72
N TYR A 331 3.02 -7.24 -7.75
CA TYR A 331 2.21 -6.72 -6.65
C TYR A 331 2.44 -7.43 -5.32
N LEU A 332 2.61 -8.76 -5.35
CA LEU A 332 2.84 -9.56 -4.14
C LEU A 332 4.14 -9.17 -3.45
N LEU A 333 5.16 -8.76 -4.21
CA LEU A 333 6.46 -8.30 -3.69
C LEU A 333 6.50 -6.79 -3.39
N CYS A 334 5.64 -5.98 -4.03
CA CYS A 334 5.61 -4.54 -3.77
C CYS A 334 5.25 -4.25 -2.28
N PRO A 335 5.94 -3.31 -1.61
CA PRO A 335 5.71 -2.98 -0.20
C PRO A 335 4.47 -2.08 -0.01
N THR A 336 3.33 -2.50 -0.56
CA THR A 336 2.03 -1.82 -0.45
C THR A 336 0.91 -2.85 -0.30
N LEU A 337 -0.12 -2.51 0.49
CA LEU A 337 -1.32 -3.32 0.66
C LEU A 337 -2.40 -3.00 -0.38
N CYS A 338 -2.37 -1.81 -1.00
CA CYS A 338 -3.37 -1.39 -1.97
C CYS A 338 -2.92 -1.74 -3.40
N TYR A 339 -3.72 -2.56 -4.08
CA TYR A 339 -3.49 -2.91 -5.48
C TYR A 339 -3.90 -1.75 -6.41
N GLU A 340 -3.01 -1.38 -7.31
CA GLU A 340 -3.29 -0.46 -8.42
C GLU A 340 -2.84 -1.06 -9.75
N LEU A 341 -3.34 -0.53 -10.88
CA LEU A 341 -2.96 -1.01 -12.21
C LEU A 341 -1.47 -0.81 -12.50
N GLU A 342 -0.86 0.22 -11.94
CA GLU A 342 0.52 0.60 -12.18
C GLU A 342 1.05 1.42 -11.01
N TYR A 343 2.31 1.22 -10.66
CA TYR A 343 2.99 1.93 -9.59
C TYR A 343 4.13 2.79 -10.14
N PRO A 344 4.47 3.93 -9.51
CA PRO A 344 5.66 4.70 -9.86
C PRO A 344 6.90 3.84 -9.66
N ARG A 345 7.82 3.90 -10.62
CA ARG A 345 9.07 3.13 -10.57
C ARG A 345 10.28 4.03 -10.59
N MET A 346 11.32 3.62 -9.88
CA MET A 346 12.65 4.24 -10.00
C MET A 346 13.34 3.80 -11.30
N GLU A 347 14.12 4.70 -11.90
CA GLU A 347 14.82 4.45 -13.16
C GLU A 347 15.89 3.34 -13.01
N LYS A 348 16.59 3.32 -11.87
CA LYS A 348 17.71 2.41 -11.59
C LYS A 348 17.55 1.71 -10.25
N ARG A 349 18.15 0.52 -10.15
CA ARG A 349 18.30 -0.24 -8.89
C ARG A 349 19.64 0.10 -8.24
N SER A 350 19.62 0.53 -6.98
CA SER A 350 20.79 0.74 -6.14
C SER A 350 21.08 -0.51 -5.31
N TYR A 351 21.92 -1.41 -5.84
CA TYR A 351 22.31 -2.63 -5.12
C TYR A 351 23.08 -2.35 -3.82
N LEU A 352 23.78 -1.22 -3.76
CA LEU A 352 24.52 -0.79 -2.57
C LEU A 352 23.57 -0.33 -1.46
N GLU A 353 22.50 0.40 -1.80
CA GLU A 353 21.47 0.76 -0.84
C GLU A 353 20.71 -0.48 -0.33
N LEU A 354 20.40 -1.42 -1.23
CA LEU A 354 19.82 -2.71 -0.86
C LEU A 354 20.72 -3.48 0.12
N PHE A 355 22.04 -3.51 -0.14
CA PHE A 355 23.00 -4.17 0.75
C PHE A 355 23.00 -3.55 2.15
N TYR A 356 23.09 -2.21 2.25
CA TYR A 356 23.08 -1.54 3.56
C TYR A 356 21.76 -1.73 4.32
N LYS A 357 20.61 -1.65 3.63
CA LYS A 357 19.30 -1.92 4.25
C LYS A 357 19.20 -3.36 4.75
N THR A 358 19.67 -4.32 3.96
CA THR A 358 19.67 -5.74 4.35
C THR A 358 20.60 -6.00 5.54
N LEU A 359 21.79 -5.39 5.54
CA LEU A 359 22.73 -5.45 6.67
C LEU A 359 22.11 -4.82 7.94
N ALA A 360 21.40 -3.71 7.79
CA ALA A 360 20.72 -3.04 8.89
C ALA A 360 19.59 -3.90 9.50
N VAL A 361 18.85 -4.68 8.69
CA VAL A 361 17.88 -5.67 9.20
C VAL A 361 18.56 -6.68 10.13
N PHE A 362 19.65 -7.31 9.66
CA PHE A 362 20.39 -8.27 10.48
C PHE A 362 20.98 -7.63 11.74
N GLY A 363 21.51 -6.41 11.62
CA GLY A 363 22.04 -5.65 12.75
C GLY A 363 20.98 -5.31 13.80
N CYS A 364 19.79 -4.87 13.38
CA CYS A 364 18.69 -4.59 14.31
C CYS A 364 18.16 -5.86 15.00
N ILE A 365 17.99 -6.96 14.26
CA ILE A 365 17.54 -8.24 14.84
C ILE A 365 18.56 -8.73 15.88
N PHE A 366 19.85 -8.61 15.57
CA PHE A 366 20.92 -8.91 16.51
C PHE A 366 20.81 -8.04 17.78
N LEU A 367 20.66 -6.73 17.63
CA LEU A 367 20.51 -5.80 18.77
C LEU A 367 19.25 -6.08 19.59
N MET A 368 18.13 -6.43 18.96
CA MET A 368 16.92 -6.84 19.66
C MET A 368 17.15 -8.12 20.48
N THR A 369 17.88 -9.09 19.91
CA THR A 369 18.19 -10.35 20.60
C THR A 369 19.08 -10.09 21.81
N VAL A 370 20.13 -9.28 21.65
CA VAL A 370 21.00 -8.87 22.78
C VAL A 370 20.20 -8.12 23.84
N THR A 371 19.31 -7.21 23.43
CA THR A 371 18.48 -6.45 24.36
C THR A 371 17.54 -7.37 25.15
N SER A 372 16.97 -8.38 24.48
CA SER A 372 16.11 -9.38 25.11
C SER A 372 16.88 -10.24 26.13
N GLU A 373 18.03 -10.79 25.75
CA GLU A 373 18.83 -11.68 26.60
C GLU A 373 19.42 -10.95 27.82
N GLU A 374 19.89 -9.71 27.66
CA GLU A 374 20.59 -8.99 28.73
C GLU A 374 19.64 -8.19 29.64
N PHE A 375 18.55 -7.62 29.09
CA PHE A 375 17.72 -6.67 29.83
C PHE A 375 16.27 -7.11 30.06
N ILE A 376 15.71 -7.98 29.22
CA ILE A 376 14.31 -8.42 29.36
C ILE A 376 14.23 -9.72 30.17
N ILE A 377 14.98 -10.73 29.73
CA ILE A 377 14.92 -12.08 30.29
C ILE A 377 15.31 -12.12 31.78
N PRO A 378 16.41 -11.48 32.23
CA PRO A 378 16.82 -11.58 33.63
C PRO A 378 15.78 -10.97 34.58
N VAL A 379 15.15 -9.86 34.16
CA VAL A 379 14.07 -9.20 34.92
C VAL A 379 12.85 -10.10 35.02
N LEU A 380 12.50 -10.82 33.95
CA LEU A 380 11.40 -11.78 33.98
C LEU A 380 11.71 -12.99 34.86
N ASP A 381 12.93 -13.52 34.80
CA ASP A 381 13.36 -14.66 35.61
C ASP A 381 13.35 -14.31 37.11
N SER A 382 13.85 -13.12 37.50
CA SER A 382 13.84 -12.66 38.90
C SER A 382 12.42 -12.43 39.41
N SER A 383 11.59 -11.71 38.65
CA SER A 383 10.22 -11.41 39.07
C SER A 383 9.32 -12.65 39.08
N HIS A 384 9.57 -13.65 38.23
CA HIS A 384 8.85 -14.92 38.29
C HIS A 384 9.06 -15.63 39.63
N VAL A 385 10.30 -15.68 40.13
CA VAL A 385 10.63 -16.29 41.43
C VAL A 385 9.98 -15.52 42.58
N GLU A 386 10.03 -14.19 42.55
CA GLU A 386 9.40 -13.34 43.58
C GLU A 386 7.87 -13.47 43.60
N LEU A 387 7.24 -13.57 42.43
CA LEU A 387 5.79 -13.71 42.30
C LEU A 387 5.29 -15.06 42.84
N GLN A 388 6.07 -16.13 42.66
CA GLN A 388 5.78 -17.46 43.21
C GLN A 388 5.90 -17.52 44.74
N ASN A 389 6.85 -16.76 45.31
CA ASN A 389 7.10 -16.73 46.75
C ASN A 389 6.17 -15.75 47.52
N SER A 390 5.51 -14.83 46.82
CA SER A 390 4.62 -13.83 47.40
C SER A 390 3.26 -14.42 47.80
N ALA A 391 2.90 -14.33 49.08
CA ALA A 391 1.63 -14.87 49.62
C ALA A 391 0.46 -13.88 49.46
N THR A 392 0.71 -12.56 49.54
CA THR A 392 -0.32 -11.52 49.57
C THR A 392 -0.61 -10.99 48.16
N MET A 393 -1.86 -10.63 47.88
CA MET A 393 -2.24 -9.98 46.62
C MET A 393 -1.58 -8.61 46.43
N VAL A 394 -1.35 -7.86 47.52
CA VAL A 394 -0.68 -6.56 47.48
C VAL A 394 0.78 -6.72 47.05
N ASP A 395 1.50 -7.69 47.63
CA ASP A 395 2.89 -7.98 47.27
C ASP A 395 3.00 -8.39 45.80
N LYS A 396 2.08 -9.24 45.32
CA LYS A 396 2.01 -9.61 43.90
C LYS A 396 1.79 -8.40 42.97
N ALA A 397 0.93 -7.47 43.38
CA ALA A 397 0.67 -6.25 42.61
C ALA A 397 1.89 -5.31 42.58
N LEU A 398 2.62 -5.20 43.69
CA LEU A 398 3.85 -4.41 43.78
C LEU A 398 4.96 -5.01 42.91
N VAL A 399 5.21 -6.32 43.01
CA VAL A 399 6.18 -7.03 42.15
C VAL A 399 5.82 -6.82 40.69
N PHE A 400 4.55 -6.99 40.30
CA PHE A 400 4.12 -6.75 38.93
C PHE A 400 4.39 -5.31 38.45
N ALA A 401 4.08 -4.30 39.28
CA ALA A 401 4.33 -2.91 38.94
C ALA A 401 5.83 -2.60 38.78
N GLU A 402 6.68 -3.16 39.64
CA GLU A 402 8.14 -3.06 39.56
C GLU A 402 8.69 -3.74 38.30
N THR A 403 8.23 -4.95 37.98
CA THR A 403 8.60 -5.65 36.74
C THR A 403 8.23 -4.83 35.51
N VAL A 404 6.99 -4.31 35.46
CA VAL A 404 6.54 -3.47 34.35
C VAL A 404 7.43 -2.23 34.22
N SER A 405 7.73 -1.54 35.33
CA SER A 405 8.55 -0.33 35.32
C SER A 405 9.98 -0.60 34.82
N SER A 406 10.60 -1.69 35.27
CA SER A 406 11.93 -2.14 34.83
C SER A 406 11.96 -2.52 33.34
N LEU A 407 10.85 -3.05 32.82
CA LEU A 407 10.72 -3.45 31.43
C LEU A 407 10.40 -2.30 30.47
N LEU A 408 9.89 -1.16 30.94
CA LEU A 408 9.48 -0.04 30.06
C LEU A 408 10.58 0.41 29.10
N PHE A 409 11.81 0.61 29.58
CA PHE A 409 12.90 1.12 28.76
C PHE A 409 13.42 0.10 27.74
N PRO A 410 13.71 -1.17 28.10
CA PRO A 410 14.03 -2.22 27.13
C PRO A 410 12.92 -2.44 26.09
N PHE A 411 11.65 -2.39 26.49
CA PHE A 411 10.52 -2.52 25.56
C PHE A 411 10.40 -1.32 24.62
N MET A 412 10.68 -0.10 25.08
CA MET A 412 10.73 1.08 24.22
C MET A 412 11.81 0.94 23.14
N ILE A 413 13.02 0.51 23.51
CA ILE A 413 14.11 0.29 22.55
C ILE A 413 13.73 -0.79 21.53
N THR A 414 13.22 -1.93 22.00
CA THR A 414 12.81 -3.02 21.10
C THR A 414 11.66 -2.61 20.20
N PHE A 415 10.69 -1.84 20.67
CA PHE A 415 9.62 -1.29 19.83
C PHE A 415 10.14 -0.37 18.72
N LEU A 416 11.05 0.55 19.05
CA LEU A 416 11.69 1.43 18.07
C LEU A 416 12.52 0.64 17.04
N LEU A 417 13.24 -0.39 17.49
CA LEU A 417 13.99 -1.29 16.60
C LEU A 417 13.07 -2.09 15.69
N VAL A 418 11.96 -2.65 16.20
CA VAL A 418 10.95 -3.34 15.39
C VAL A 418 10.37 -2.40 14.32
N PHE A 419 10.04 -1.16 14.71
CA PHE A 419 9.57 -0.15 13.79
C PHE A 419 10.58 0.10 12.66
N LEU A 420 11.86 0.34 12.99
CA LEU A 420 12.92 0.55 11.99
C LEU A 420 13.14 -0.68 11.10
N VAL A 421 13.17 -1.89 11.68
CA VAL A 421 13.32 -3.14 10.92
C VAL A 421 12.23 -3.26 9.87
N ILE A 422 10.97 -3.13 10.27
CA ILE A 422 9.85 -3.36 9.37
C ILE A 422 9.75 -2.21 8.37
N PHE A 423 9.53 -0.99 8.85
CA PHE A 423 9.09 0.13 8.00
C PHE A 423 10.23 0.78 7.22
N GLU A 424 11.43 0.88 7.79
CA GLU A 424 12.55 1.55 7.12
C GLU A 424 13.36 0.54 6.29
N TYR A 425 13.75 -0.59 6.89
CA TYR A 425 14.72 -1.48 6.27
C TYR A 425 14.10 -2.60 5.44
N VAL A 426 13.11 -3.34 5.95
CA VAL A 426 12.46 -4.43 5.21
C VAL A 426 11.63 -3.87 4.06
N LEU A 427 10.69 -2.95 4.32
CA LEU A 427 9.90 -2.33 3.26
C LEU A 427 10.78 -1.55 2.27
N GLY A 428 11.81 -0.85 2.76
CA GLY A 428 12.79 -0.18 1.93
C GLY A 428 13.59 -1.12 1.02
N ALA A 429 13.97 -2.31 1.50
CA ALA A 429 14.64 -3.33 0.70
C ALA A 429 13.70 -3.92 -0.37
N PHE A 430 12.46 -4.26 -0.02
CA PHE A 430 11.45 -4.70 -0.98
C PHE A 430 11.13 -3.63 -2.03
N ALA A 431 11.13 -2.36 -1.63
CA ALA A 431 10.97 -1.23 -2.55
C ALA A 431 12.10 -1.17 -3.58
N GLU A 432 13.35 -1.36 -3.14
CA GLU A 432 14.51 -1.36 -4.02
C GLU A 432 14.49 -2.57 -4.99
N ILE A 433 14.18 -3.77 -4.48
CA ILE A 433 14.05 -5.00 -5.28
C ILE A 433 13.01 -4.81 -6.40
N THR A 434 11.85 -4.28 -6.05
CA THR A 434 10.73 -4.06 -6.98
C THR A 434 10.85 -2.75 -7.76
N ARG A 435 11.83 -1.89 -7.48
CA ARG A 435 11.93 -0.51 -7.99
C ARG A 435 10.71 0.35 -7.66
N PHE A 436 10.02 0.07 -6.56
CA PHE A 436 8.89 0.86 -6.13
C PHE A 436 9.34 2.27 -5.73
N GLY A 437 8.71 3.29 -6.33
CA GLY A 437 9.09 4.68 -6.18
C GLY A 437 8.58 5.33 -4.91
N ASP A 438 7.39 4.94 -4.43
CA ASP A 438 6.82 5.53 -3.22
C ASP A 438 7.35 4.84 -1.96
N ARG A 439 8.37 5.44 -1.34
CA ARG A 439 9.01 4.90 -0.14
C ARG A 439 8.51 5.58 1.13
N LYS A 440 7.41 6.35 1.07
CA LYS A 440 6.79 6.97 2.25
C LYS A 440 5.87 5.98 2.96
N PHE A 441 6.46 4.98 3.63
CA PHE A 441 5.70 3.95 4.36
C PHE A 441 5.05 4.47 5.66
N TYR A 442 5.60 5.54 6.22
CA TYR A 442 5.12 6.16 7.45
C TYR A 442 5.24 7.68 7.35
N SER A 443 4.51 8.38 8.22
CA SER A 443 4.64 9.82 8.43
C SER A 443 5.18 10.08 9.83
N ASP A 444 5.52 11.33 10.13
CA ASP A 444 5.99 11.76 11.45
C ASP A 444 4.94 11.40 12.51
N TRP A 445 5.24 10.38 13.32
CA TRP A 445 4.34 9.83 14.35
C TRP A 445 4.84 10.08 15.77
N TRP A 446 6.10 10.50 15.90
CA TRP A 446 6.69 11.08 17.11
C TRP A 446 6.32 12.55 17.22
#